data_AF-A0A6I7WWL4-F1
#
_entry.id   AF-A0A6I7WWL4-F1
#
_cell.length_a   1.000
_cell.length_b   1.000
_cell.length_c   1.000
_cell.angle_alpha   90.00
_cell.angle_beta   90.00
_cell.angle_gamma   90.00
#
_symmetry.space_group_name_H-M   'P 1'
#
loop_
_entity.id
_entity.type
_entity.pdbx_description
1 polymer ?
#
loop_
_entity_poly.entity_id
_entity_poly.type
_entity_poly.pdbx_seq_one_letter_code
_entity_poly.pdbx_strand_id
1 'polypeptide(L)'
;MIRQLSIAALALALSAPVFAEKEFEDHTNMMDHGDGHLMDMTGGMVMGQNTDILPGGCDRIAATKEITVHAGHKYAEKFPGRMFAFDVQEYQFEPCTKLTVNFINDDSVRHQWMMHGLPRYLYPKGMFHLEVTGPGKISGTLIFPPGDKTYLVHCDIAQHMEKGMKGQLKIGKGDGDLPSIPGLTAYVIQDDYSDSNAPESLTDAVVEEINQMKEKVVGNDSFFSGLTVIGLAIGLLLAPILARKFKGMSVGEVVSYFVDLSKSIIDVVIKIISWLIGLIKKQ
;
A
#
# COMPACT_ATOMS: atom_id res chain seq x y z
N MET A 1 23.20 -31.62 -25.76
CA MET A 1 23.04 -31.08 -24.38
C MET A 1 22.99 -29.56 -24.32
N ILE A 2 23.75 -28.82 -25.13
CA ILE A 2 23.78 -27.34 -25.10
C ILE A 2 22.43 -26.68 -25.46
N ARG A 3 21.63 -27.28 -26.36
CA ARG A 3 20.31 -26.73 -26.76
C ARG A 3 19.22 -26.81 -25.69
N GLN A 4 19.29 -27.73 -24.73
CA GLN A 4 18.25 -27.85 -23.68
C GLN A 4 18.53 -26.95 -22.47
N LEU A 5 19.80 -26.59 -22.23
CA LEU A 5 20.19 -25.62 -21.21
C LEU A 5 19.70 -24.20 -21.56
N SER A 6 19.66 -23.82 -22.84
CA SER A 6 19.19 -22.49 -23.26
C SER A 6 17.68 -22.28 -23.13
N ILE A 7 16.87 -23.34 -23.24
CA ILE A 7 15.40 -23.23 -23.14
C ILE A 7 14.96 -23.09 -21.67
N ALA A 8 15.61 -23.85 -20.77
CA ALA A 8 15.34 -23.75 -19.33
C ALA A 8 15.77 -22.38 -18.74
N ALA A 9 16.90 -21.82 -19.19
CA ALA A 9 17.35 -20.50 -18.77
C ALA A 9 16.41 -19.38 -19.26
N LEU A 10 15.85 -19.51 -20.46
CA LEU A 10 14.91 -18.53 -21.00
C LEU A 10 13.52 -18.61 -20.34
N ALA A 11 13.08 -19.81 -19.95
CA ALA A 11 11.84 -20.01 -19.20
C ALA A 11 11.94 -19.46 -17.76
N LEU A 12 13.09 -19.61 -17.09
CA LEU A 12 13.30 -19.01 -15.76
C LEU A 12 13.39 -17.48 -15.80
N ALA A 13 13.93 -16.90 -16.87
CA ALA A 13 14.00 -15.45 -17.04
C ALA A 13 12.61 -14.82 -17.31
N LEU A 14 11.69 -15.57 -17.92
CA LEU A 14 10.30 -15.14 -18.18
C LEU A 14 9.36 -15.39 -17.00
N SER A 15 9.77 -16.18 -16.00
CA SER A 15 9.00 -16.42 -14.77
C SER A 15 9.44 -15.56 -13.59
N ALA A 16 10.39 -14.64 -13.78
CA ALA A 16 10.69 -13.65 -12.76
C ALA A 16 9.44 -12.77 -12.57
N PRO A 17 8.86 -12.66 -11.37
CA PRO A 17 7.84 -11.67 -11.13
C PRO A 17 8.49 -10.32 -11.43
N VAL A 18 8.02 -9.66 -12.49
CA VAL A 18 8.25 -8.25 -12.66
C VAL A 18 7.63 -7.63 -11.42
N PHE A 19 8.47 -7.25 -10.45
CA PHE A 19 8.05 -6.36 -9.37
C PHE A 19 7.64 -5.09 -10.09
N ALA A 20 6.34 -4.97 -10.40
CA ALA A 20 5.78 -3.72 -10.84
C ALA A 20 6.08 -2.73 -9.72
N GLU A 21 6.97 -1.77 -10.01
CA GLU A 21 7.17 -0.62 -9.16
C GLU A 21 5.77 -0.04 -8.87
N LYS A 22 5.44 0.12 -7.59
CA LYS A 22 4.12 0.62 -7.21
C LYS A 22 4.00 2.02 -7.81
N GLU A 23 3.15 2.17 -8.83
CA GLU A 23 2.96 3.44 -9.50
C GLU A 23 2.27 4.38 -8.51
N PHE A 24 3.00 5.38 -8.02
CA PHE A 24 2.45 6.42 -7.16
C PHE A 24 1.78 7.46 -8.03
N GLU A 25 0.51 7.73 -7.74
CA GLU A 25 -0.16 8.86 -8.34
C GLU A 25 0.44 10.18 -7.82
N ASP A 26 0.75 11.09 -8.74
CA ASP A 26 1.31 12.41 -8.42
C ASP A 26 0.20 13.47 -8.42
N HIS A 27 -0.25 13.84 -7.22
CA HIS A 27 -1.35 14.80 -7.03
C HIS A 27 -0.86 16.25 -7.26
N THR A 28 -0.71 16.61 -8.54
CA THR A 28 -0.23 17.93 -9.00
C THR A 28 -1.33 18.79 -9.63
N ASN A 29 -2.42 18.18 -10.10
CA ASN A 29 -3.52 18.86 -10.79
C ASN A 29 -4.59 19.35 -9.81
N MET A 30 -4.18 20.18 -8.86
CA MET A 30 -5.03 20.65 -7.78
C MET A 30 -5.97 21.76 -8.23
N MET A 31 -7.22 21.71 -7.78
CA MET A 31 -8.26 22.72 -7.96
C MET A 31 -8.53 23.43 -6.64
N ASP A 32 -8.70 24.75 -6.68
CA ASP A 32 -9.03 25.55 -5.51
C ASP A 32 -10.55 25.51 -5.24
N HIS A 33 -10.92 25.06 -4.05
CA HIS A 33 -12.29 24.98 -3.56
C HIS A 33 -12.64 26.10 -2.56
N GLY A 34 -11.77 27.09 -2.39
CA GLY A 34 -11.93 28.20 -1.46
C GLY A 34 -11.41 27.89 -0.06
N ASP A 35 -11.25 28.95 0.76
CA ASP A 35 -10.75 28.88 2.14
C ASP A 35 -9.42 28.12 2.30
N GLY A 36 -8.56 28.16 1.28
CA GLY A 36 -7.27 27.47 1.27
C GLY A 36 -7.36 25.94 1.17
N HIS A 37 -8.45 25.41 0.60
CA HIS A 37 -8.62 23.99 0.30
C HIS A 37 -8.29 23.73 -1.18
N LEU A 38 -7.22 23.01 -1.42
CA LEU A 38 -6.84 22.50 -2.74
C LEU A 38 -7.18 21.01 -2.79
N MET A 39 -7.89 20.57 -3.83
CA MET A 39 -8.21 19.15 -4.03
C MET A 39 -8.08 18.78 -5.50
N ASP A 40 -7.75 17.53 -5.78
CA ASP A 40 -7.92 16.98 -7.12
C ASP A 40 -9.07 15.96 -7.18
N MET A 41 -9.28 15.39 -8.37
CA MET A 41 -10.35 14.44 -8.62
C MET A 41 -10.02 13.01 -8.22
N THR A 42 -8.77 12.73 -7.85
CA THR A 42 -8.25 11.37 -7.65
C THR A 42 -7.88 11.08 -6.19
N GLY A 43 -8.07 12.05 -5.30
CA GLY A 43 -8.05 11.85 -3.85
C GLY A 43 -6.88 12.50 -3.13
N GLY A 44 -6.23 13.48 -3.77
CA GLY A 44 -5.27 14.39 -3.16
C GLY A 44 -5.96 15.62 -2.57
N MET A 45 -5.54 16.05 -1.37
CA MET A 45 -5.97 17.31 -0.77
C MET A 45 -4.84 18.00 -0.01
N VAL A 46 -4.74 19.32 -0.18
CA VAL A 46 -3.90 20.23 0.63
C VAL A 46 -4.79 21.29 1.26
N MET A 47 -4.68 21.49 2.57
CA MET A 47 -5.38 22.56 3.27
C MET A 47 -4.41 23.35 4.16
N GLY A 48 -4.56 24.67 4.14
CA GLY A 48 -3.75 25.58 4.95
C GLY A 48 -2.35 25.81 4.40
N GLN A 49 -2.16 25.66 3.09
CA GLN A 49 -0.89 25.98 2.44
C GLN A 49 -0.54 27.46 2.60
N ASN A 50 0.73 27.72 2.92
CA ASN A 50 1.29 29.05 3.01
C ASN A 50 2.72 29.07 2.45
N THR A 51 2.91 29.74 1.32
CA THR A 51 4.17 29.76 0.57
C THR A 51 5.03 30.99 0.83
N ASP A 52 4.43 32.08 1.31
CA ASP A 52 5.00 33.43 1.23
C ASP A 52 4.53 34.40 2.33
N ILE A 53 3.47 34.10 3.09
CA ILE A 53 2.97 34.99 4.13
C ILE A 53 3.66 34.69 5.46
N LEU A 54 4.47 35.62 5.96
CA LEU A 54 5.16 35.47 7.23
C LEU A 54 4.18 35.52 8.43
N PRO A 55 4.28 34.58 9.38
CA PRO A 55 3.58 34.68 10.66
C PRO A 55 4.03 35.93 11.44
N GLY A 56 3.11 36.49 12.24
CA GLY A 56 3.42 37.59 13.14
C GLY A 56 4.58 37.24 14.09
N GLY A 57 5.57 38.12 14.15
CA GLY A 57 6.80 37.95 14.94
C GLY A 57 7.95 37.26 14.20
N CYS A 58 7.78 36.88 12.92
CA CYS A 58 8.88 36.53 12.03
C CYS A 58 9.28 37.74 11.17
N ASP A 59 10.48 38.27 11.34
CA ASP A 59 11.00 39.38 10.50
C ASP A 59 11.36 38.92 9.08
N ARG A 60 11.76 37.65 8.95
CA ARG A 60 12.13 36.99 7.69
C ARG A 60 12.02 35.48 7.81
N ILE A 61 12.05 34.78 6.69
CA ILE A 61 12.25 33.33 6.67
C ILE A 61 13.65 33.04 7.24
N ALA A 62 13.70 32.26 8.32
CA ALA A 62 14.94 31.89 8.98
C ALA A 62 15.69 30.79 8.22
N ALA A 63 14.94 29.80 7.72
CA ALA A 63 15.43 28.71 6.90
C ALA A 63 14.36 28.22 5.92
N THR A 64 14.77 27.59 4.81
CA THR A 64 13.89 26.81 3.94
C THR A 64 14.32 25.35 4.02
N LYS A 65 13.37 24.46 4.31
CA LYS A 65 13.59 23.02 4.48
C LYS A 65 12.58 22.25 3.65
N GLU A 66 12.97 21.05 3.26
CA GLU A 66 12.11 20.12 2.55
C GLU A 66 12.29 18.74 3.19
N ILE A 67 11.18 18.06 3.43
CA ILE A 67 11.17 16.69 3.94
C ILE A 67 10.28 15.83 3.07
N THR A 68 10.61 14.55 3.00
CA THR A 68 9.74 13.51 2.48
C THR A 68 9.29 12.66 3.64
N VAL A 69 7.98 12.41 3.72
CA VAL A 69 7.36 11.62 4.78
C VAL A 69 6.60 10.48 4.12
N HIS A 70 6.96 9.26 4.47
CA HIS A 70 6.26 8.08 4.02
C HIS A 70 5.26 7.60 5.06
N ALA A 71 4.08 7.18 4.63
CA ALA A 71 3.00 6.69 5.48
C ALA A 71 2.52 5.31 5.01
N GLY A 72 2.31 4.41 5.95
CA GLY A 72 1.67 3.13 5.66
C GLY A 72 1.93 2.03 6.68
N HIS A 73 1.42 0.82 6.40
CA HIS A 73 1.55 -0.33 7.31
C HIS A 73 2.99 -0.76 7.55
N LYS A 74 3.81 -0.75 6.49
CA LYS A 74 5.23 -1.18 6.55
C LYS A 74 6.01 -0.44 7.64
N TYR A 75 5.73 0.85 7.87
CA TYR A 75 6.46 1.64 8.86
C TYR A 75 6.02 1.35 10.30
N ALA A 76 4.89 0.68 10.48
CA ALA A 76 4.35 0.30 11.77
C ALA A 76 4.95 -1.01 12.32
N GLU A 77 5.57 -1.84 11.47
CA GLU A 77 6.10 -3.17 11.85
C GLU A 77 7.10 -3.13 13.01
N LYS A 78 7.83 -2.02 13.16
CA LYS A 78 8.78 -1.78 14.28
C LYS A 78 8.11 -1.46 15.61
N PHE A 79 6.79 -1.27 15.64
CA PHE A 79 6.04 -0.86 16.82
C PHE A 79 4.97 -1.91 17.17
N PRO A 80 5.16 -2.70 18.25
CA PRO A 80 4.18 -3.69 18.67
C PRO A 80 2.78 -3.09 18.84
N GLY A 81 1.77 -3.78 18.30
CA GLY A 81 0.37 -3.36 18.38
C GLY A 81 -0.05 -2.23 17.43
N ARG A 82 0.84 -1.79 16.53
CA ARG A 82 0.56 -0.71 15.58
C ARG A 82 0.26 -1.26 14.19
N MET A 83 -0.69 -0.62 13.52
CA MET A 83 -1.09 -0.96 12.15
C MET A 83 -0.56 0.05 11.16
N PHE A 84 -0.41 1.31 11.58
CA PHE A 84 -0.10 2.42 10.71
C PHE A 84 0.95 3.31 11.38
N ALA A 85 1.92 3.78 10.61
CA ALA A 85 2.88 4.75 11.08
C ALA A 85 3.40 5.62 9.93
N PHE A 86 3.97 6.77 10.29
CA PHE A 86 4.93 7.45 9.44
C PHE A 86 6.29 6.73 9.50
N ASP A 87 7.14 6.93 8.51
CA ASP A 87 8.52 6.45 8.54
C ASP A 87 9.35 7.15 9.64
N VAL A 88 9.07 8.43 9.87
CA VAL A 88 9.69 9.30 10.87
C VAL A 88 8.69 9.70 11.96
N GLN A 89 9.09 9.59 13.23
CA GLN A 89 8.24 9.88 14.40
C GLN A 89 8.51 11.26 15.01
N GLU A 90 9.68 11.86 14.74
CA GLU A 90 10.09 13.15 15.27
C GLU A 90 10.73 14.03 14.21
N TYR A 91 10.34 15.30 14.20
CA TYR A 91 10.98 16.34 13.42
C TYR A 91 11.41 17.48 14.33
N GLN A 92 12.49 18.17 13.95
CA GLN A 92 13.01 19.31 14.67
C GLN A 92 13.41 20.41 13.68
N PHE A 93 12.83 21.60 13.84
CA PHE A 93 13.10 22.75 12.98
C PHE A 93 13.34 24.02 13.79
N GLU A 94 14.02 24.99 13.18
CA GLU A 94 14.12 26.33 13.74
C GLU A 94 12.78 27.09 13.58
N PRO A 95 12.47 28.05 14.49
CA PRO A 95 11.33 28.95 14.31
C PRO A 95 11.43 29.76 13.00
N CYS A 96 10.29 30.22 12.46
CA CYS A 96 10.25 30.98 11.20
C CYS A 96 10.84 30.23 9.97
N THR A 97 10.84 28.91 10.01
CA THR A 97 11.24 28.06 8.89
C THR A 97 10.08 27.87 7.92
N LYS A 98 10.37 27.99 6.61
CA LYS A 98 9.47 27.56 5.53
C LYS A 98 9.75 26.10 5.25
N LEU A 99 8.77 25.24 5.54
CA LEU A 99 8.86 23.80 5.33
C LEU A 99 7.98 23.39 4.15
N THR A 100 8.57 22.67 3.20
CA THR A 100 7.81 21.87 2.22
C THR A 100 7.80 20.42 2.68
N VAL A 101 6.62 19.83 2.75
CA VAL A 101 6.42 18.42 3.09
C VAL A 101 5.97 17.70 1.82
N ASN A 102 6.74 16.69 1.40
CA ASN A 102 6.37 15.74 0.37
C ASN A 102 5.81 14.50 1.05
N PHE A 103 4.50 14.38 1.09
CA PHE A 103 3.81 13.28 1.74
C PHE A 103 3.54 12.16 0.75
N ILE A 104 4.05 10.96 1.05
CA ILE A 104 3.93 9.76 0.23
C ILE A 104 3.11 8.73 1.01
N ASN A 105 1.97 8.34 0.45
CA ASN A 105 1.17 7.26 0.97
C ASN A 105 1.58 5.96 0.27
N ASP A 106 2.17 5.02 1.02
CA ASP A 106 2.60 3.72 0.51
C ASP A 106 1.50 2.64 0.61
N ASP A 107 0.34 2.95 1.21
CA ASP A 107 -0.78 2.01 1.36
C ASP A 107 -1.84 2.17 0.27
N SER A 108 -2.81 1.25 0.23
CA SER A 108 -4.03 1.39 -0.59
C SER A 108 -5.17 2.10 0.14
N VAL A 109 -5.01 2.39 1.43
CA VAL A 109 -5.97 3.16 2.23
C VAL A 109 -5.55 4.61 2.29
N ARG A 110 -6.48 5.51 2.56
CA ARG A 110 -6.21 6.93 2.68
C ARG A 110 -5.40 7.26 3.92
N HIS A 111 -4.32 8.02 3.79
CA HIS A 111 -3.56 8.57 4.90
C HIS A 111 -3.46 10.08 4.83
N GLN A 112 -3.16 10.68 5.97
CA GLN A 112 -3.08 12.13 6.11
C GLN A 112 -1.86 12.51 6.95
N TRP A 113 -1.28 13.66 6.64
CA TRP A 113 -0.28 14.34 7.45
C TRP A 113 -0.88 15.68 7.88
N MET A 114 -1.40 15.71 9.10
CA MET A 114 -2.11 16.85 9.66
C MET A 114 -1.37 17.40 10.89
N MET A 115 -1.35 18.71 11.01
CA MET A 115 -0.82 19.43 12.16
C MET A 115 -1.80 20.51 12.61
N HIS A 116 -2.22 20.46 13.87
CA HIS A 116 -3.10 21.45 14.50
C HIS A 116 -2.33 22.49 15.33
N GLY A 117 -3.01 23.55 15.77
CA GLY A 117 -2.45 24.51 16.73
C GLY A 117 -1.64 25.63 16.10
N LEU A 118 -1.76 25.80 14.77
CA LEU A 118 -1.20 26.91 14.02
C LEU A 118 -2.03 28.19 14.18
N PRO A 119 -1.45 29.38 13.96
CA PRO A 119 -2.18 30.64 14.10
C PRO A 119 -3.36 30.77 13.12
N ARG A 120 -4.58 30.88 13.65
CA ARG A 120 -5.83 30.88 12.86
C ARG A 120 -6.00 32.05 11.88
N TYR A 121 -5.28 33.15 12.10
CA TYR A 121 -5.30 34.29 11.18
C TYR A 121 -4.56 34.01 9.86
N LEU A 122 -3.71 32.97 9.86
CA LEU A 122 -2.86 32.59 8.73
C LEU A 122 -3.24 31.22 8.17
N TYR A 123 -3.58 30.29 9.06
CA TYR A 123 -3.95 28.92 8.72
C TYR A 123 -5.45 28.73 8.98
N PRO A 124 -6.28 28.49 7.94
CA PRO A 124 -7.68 28.15 8.09
C PRO A 124 -7.87 27.06 9.15
N LYS A 125 -8.81 27.26 10.08
CA LYS A 125 -9.07 26.37 11.23
C LYS A 125 -7.86 26.13 12.17
N GLY A 126 -6.74 26.82 11.96
CA GLY A 126 -5.50 26.67 12.74
C GLY A 126 -4.77 25.36 12.47
N MET A 127 -4.83 24.88 11.22
CA MET A 127 -4.27 23.59 10.82
C MET A 127 -3.60 23.64 9.44
N PHE A 128 -2.69 22.70 9.22
CA PHE A 128 -2.12 22.35 7.94
C PHE A 128 -2.35 20.87 7.70
N HIS A 129 -2.71 20.49 6.48
CA HIS A 129 -3.21 19.16 6.17
C HIS A 129 -2.83 18.73 4.76
N LEU A 130 -2.27 17.54 4.66
CA LEU A 130 -2.03 16.82 3.41
C LEU A 130 -2.77 15.48 3.48
N GLU A 131 -3.44 15.11 2.40
CA GLU A 131 -4.20 13.87 2.30
C GLU A 131 -3.98 13.23 0.94
N VAL A 132 -3.85 11.90 0.95
CA VAL A 132 -3.69 11.08 -0.25
C VAL A 132 -4.50 9.80 -0.07
N THR A 133 -5.38 9.50 -1.02
CA THR A 133 -6.13 8.25 -1.07
C THR A 133 -5.40 7.22 -1.94
N GLY A 134 -5.06 6.06 -1.35
CA GLY A 134 -4.32 5.02 -2.06
C GLY A 134 -2.83 5.35 -2.21
N PRO A 135 -2.08 4.60 -3.05
CA PRO A 135 -0.68 4.89 -3.24
C PRO A 135 -0.52 6.16 -4.08
N GLY A 136 0.05 7.18 -3.48
CA GLY A 136 0.23 8.45 -4.15
C GLY A 136 1.13 9.38 -3.36
N LYS A 137 1.37 10.55 -3.92
CA LYS A 137 2.19 11.58 -3.30
C LYS A 137 1.56 12.96 -3.51
N ILE A 138 1.69 13.80 -2.50
CA ILE A 138 1.24 15.18 -2.53
C ILE A 138 2.23 16.05 -1.77
N SER A 139 2.37 17.30 -2.17
CA SER A 139 3.24 18.25 -1.49
C SER A 139 2.49 19.48 -1.04
N GLY A 140 2.89 20.03 0.11
CA GLY A 140 2.43 21.34 0.53
C GLY A 140 3.45 22.05 1.38
N THR A 141 3.31 23.38 1.45
CA THR A 141 4.25 24.25 2.15
C THR A 141 3.57 24.99 3.28
N LEU A 142 4.27 25.15 4.40
CA LEU A 142 3.87 26.00 5.52
C LEU A 142 5.06 26.77 6.07
N ILE A 143 4.78 27.86 6.78
CA ILE A 143 5.78 28.69 7.48
C ILE A 143 5.49 28.67 8.97
N PHE A 144 6.46 28.21 9.75
CA PHE A 144 6.33 28.09 11.19
C PHE A 144 6.31 29.45 11.90
N PRO A 145 5.49 29.62 12.97
CA PRO A 145 5.53 30.81 13.80
C PRO A 145 6.86 30.93 14.57
N PRO A 146 7.15 32.11 15.16
CA PRO A 146 8.30 32.24 16.06
C PRO A 146 8.08 31.47 17.37
N GLY A 147 9.17 31.25 18.11
CA GLY A 147 9.15 30.65 19.45
C GLY A 147 9.28 29.11 19.47
N ASP A 148 9.31 28.58 20.68
CA ASP A 148 9.47 27.14 20.95
C ASP A 148 8.08 26.50 21.13
N LYS A 149 7.79 25.43 20.38
CA LYS A 149 6.52 24.68 20.51
C LYS A 149 6.62 23.28 19.90
N THR A 150 6.00 22.30 20.53
CA THR A 150 5.84 20.94 19.99
C THR A 150 4.43 20.78 19.43
N TYR A 151 4.32 20.23 18.23
CA TYR A 151 3.08 20.00 17.52
C TYR A 151 2.85 18.50 17.33
N LEU A 152 1.61 18.06 17.50
CA LEU A 152 1.20 16.72 17.11
C LEU A 152 1.05 16.72 15.59
N VAL A 153 1.75 15.79 14.95
CA VAL A 153 1.55 15.47 13.54
C VAL A 153 0.87 14.11 13.49
N HIS A 154 -0.26 13.99 12.80
CA HIS A 154 -1.01 12.73 12.79
C HIS A 154 -1.86 12.58 11.53
N CYS A 155 -2.39 11.38 11.33
CA CYS A 155 -3.53 11.19 10.44
C CYS A 155 -4.82 11.55 11.19
N ASP A 156 -5.72 12.32 10.57
CA ASP A 156 -6.99 12.76 11.18
C ASP A 156 -8.07 11.66 11.14
N ILE A 157 -7.82 10.56 10.42
CA ILE A 157 -8.61 9.34 10.55
C ILE A 157 -8.33 8.75 11.93
N ALA A 158 -9.32 8.86 12.83
CA ALA A 158 -9.20 8.47 14.23
C ALA A 158 -8.60 7.07 14.42
N GLN A 159 -9.04 6.08 13.64
CA GLN A 159 -8.49 4.72 13.71
C GLN A 159 -7.01 4.66 13.32
N HIS A 160 -6.57 5.45 12.35
CA HIS A 160 -5.18 5.46 11.90
C HIS A 160 -4.30 6.07 13.00
N MET A 161 -4.73 7.18 13.60
CA MET A 161 -4.02 7.80 14.73
C MET A 161 -3.93 6.86 15.94
N GLU A 162 -5.07 6.26 16.33
CA GLU A 162 -5.14 5.33 17.47
C GLU A 162 -4.20 4.14 17.25
N LYS A 163 -4.18 3.60 16.03
CA LYS A 163 -3.32 2.49 15.62
C LYS A 163 -1.88 2.89 15.26
N GLY A 164 -1.46 4.11 15.56
CA GLY A 164 -0.05 4.51 15.57
C GLY A 164 0.36 5.62 14.62
N MET A 165 -0.52 6.11 13.74
CA MET A 165 -0.14 7.11 12.74
C MET A 165 -0.11 8.52 13.34
N LYS A 166 0.93 8.76 14.14
CA LYS A 166 1.23 10.02 14.80
C LYS A 166 2.73 10.15 15.06
N GLY A 167 3.18 11.40 15.13
CA GLY A 167 4.54 11.84 15.41
C GLY A 167 4.51 13.20 16.11
N GLN A 168 5.68 13.72 16.43
CA GLN A 168 5.82 15.06 16.99
C GLN A 168 6.74 15.92 16.14
N LEU A 169 6.40 17.20 16.00
CA LEU A 169 7.21 18.19 15.33
C LEU A 169 7.57 19.29 16.32
N LYS A 170 8.86 19.43 16.60
CA LYS A 170 9.40 20.44 17.48
C LYS A 170 9.88 21.65 16.69
N ILE A 171 9.45 22.82 17.14
CA ILE A 171 9.94 24.12 16.68
C ILE A 171 10.82 24.69 17.78
N GLY A 172 12.02 25.15 17.42
CA GLY A 172 13.00 25.66 18.37
C GLY A 172 13.40 24.58 19.38
N LYS A 173 13.14 24.78 20.66
CA LYS A 173 13.38 23.74 21.69
C LYS A 173 12.22 22.77 21.88
N GLY A 174 11.07 23.03 21.27
CA GLY A 174 9.80 22.39 21.64
C GLY A 174 9.31 22.83 23.03
N ASP A 175 8.08 22.45 23.39
CA ASP A 175 7.48 22.70 24.72
C ASP A 175 7.28 21.40 25.52
N GLY A 176 8.00 20.35 25.13
CA GLY A 176 7.98 19.02 25.76
C GLY A 176 7.78 17.91 24.73
N ASP A 177 7.95 16.67 25.17
CA ASP A 177 7.59 15.50 24.37
C ASP A 177 6.10 15.20 24.51
N LEU A 178 5.45 14.88 23.39
CA LEU A 178 4.05 14.48 23.39
C LEU A 178 3.94 13.04 23.89
N PRO A 179 2.90 12.70 24.67
CA PRO A 179 2.72 11.35 25.15
C PRO A 179 2.28 10.40 24.04
N SER A 180 2.57 9.11 24.20
CA SER A 180 2.13 8.05 23.29
C SER A 180 2.56 8.20 21.84
N ILE A 181 3.72 8.81 21.56
CA ILE A 181 4.31 8.82 20.22
C ILE A 181 5.09 7.51 20.02
N PRO A 182 4.74 6.67 19.02
CA PRO A 182 5.44 5.41 18.79
C PRO A 182 6.96 5.59 18.72
N GLY A 183 7.72 4.75 19.40
CA GLY A 183 9.18 4.80 19.41
C GLY A 183 9.82 5.98 20.15
N LEU A 184 9.04 6.94 20.66
CA LEU A 184 9.55 8.12 21.37
C LEU A 184 9.14 8.15 22.84
N THR A 185 7.83 8.11 23.08
CA THR A 185 7.28 8.24 24.43
C THR A 185 6.38 7.07 24.77
N ALA A 186 6.36 6.73 26.06
CA ALA A 186 5.50 5.67 26.56
C ALA A 186 4.01 5.98 26.30
N TYR A 187 3.24 4.92 26.03
CA TYR A 187 1.79 5.03 25.95
C TYR A 187 1.19 5.43 27.30
N VAL A 188 0.17 6.30 27.26
CA VAL A 188 -0.60 6.67 28.45
C VAL A 188 -1.35 5.46 28.99
N ILE A 189 -1.86 4.63 28.07
CA ILE A 189 -2.49 3.35 28.35
C ILE A 189 -1.60 2.29 27.70
N GLN A 190 -0.97 1.46 28.51
CA GLN A 190 -0.10 0.39 28.04
C GLN A 190 -0.97 -0.78 27.62
N ASP A 191 -0.74 -1.26 26.40
CA ASP A 191 -1.31 -2.53 25.96
C ASP A 191 -0.53 -3.65 26.66
N ASP A 192 -1.24 -4.59 27.27
CA ASP A 192 -0.64 -5.77 27.85
C ASP A 192 -0.66 -6.91 26.83
N TYR A 193 0.52 -7.21 26.29
CA TYR A 193 0.75 -8.34 25.38
C TYR A 193 1.37 -9.55 26.10
N SER A 194 1.42 -9.56 27.44
CA SER A 194 2.03 -10.65 28.21
C SER A 194 1.29 -12.00 28.05
N ASP A 195 -0.01 -11.95 27.79
CA ASP A 195 -0.84 -13.12 27.46
C ASP A 195 -0.91 -13.40 25.95
N SER A 196 -0.33 -12.54 25.11
CA SER A 196 -0.09 -12.91 23.72
C SER A 196 1.08 -13.88 23.74
N ASN A 197 0.77 -15.18 23.74
CA ASN A 197 1.66 -16.13 23.11
C ASN A 197 2.04 -15.47 21.78
N ALA A 198 3.33 -15.16 21.58
CA ALA A 198 3.84 -14.84 20.25
C ALA A 198 3.14 -15.81 19.32
N PRO A 199 2.42 -15.36 18.27
CA PRO A 199 1.73 -16.29 17.41
C PRO A 199 2.76 -17.34 17.09
N GLU A 200 2.53 -18.57 17.56
CA GLU A 200 3.31 -19.74 17.18
C GLU A 200 3.52 -19.51 15.71
N SER A 201 4.79 -19.34 15.33
CA SER A 201 5.10 -18.75 14.04
C SER A 201 4.19 -19.48 13.07
N LEU A 202 3.46 -18.77 12.19
CA LEU A 202 2.57 -19.47 11.26
C LEU A 202 3.35 -20.56 10.51
N THR A 203 4.69 -20.50 10.52
CA THR A 203 5.56 -21.60 10.10
C THR A 203 5.43 -22.88 10.94
N ASP A 204 5.32 -22.90 12.27
CA ASP A 204 5.26 -24.15 13.03
C ASP A 204 3.90 -24.84 12.94
N ALA A 205 2.80 -24.12 13.13
CA ALA A 205 1.44 -24.69 12.98
C ALA A 205 1.12 -25.08 11.53
N VAL A 206 1.57 -24.29 10.54
CA VAL A 206 1.43 -24.65 9.11
C VAL A 206 2.45 -25.71 8.72
N VAL A 207 3.65 -25.79 9.31
CA VAL A 207 4.59 -26.91 9.07
C VAL A 207 4.07 -28.18 9.71
N GLU A 208 3.37 -28.11 10.83
CA GLU A 208 2.77 -29.27 11.48
C GLU A 208 1.49 -29.72 10.75
N GLU A 209 0.65 -28.80 10.27
CA GLU A 209 -0.45 -29.13 9.35
C GLU A 209 0.05 -29.59 7.98
N ILE A 210 1.11 -29.01 7.42
CA ILE A 210 1.75 -29.45 6.18
C ILE A 210 2.42 -30.79 6.40
N ASN A 211 3.06 -31.06 7.53
CA ASN A 211 3.68 -32.35 7.82
C ASN A 211 2.62 -33.43 8.12
N GLN A 212 1.52 -33.09 8.77
CA GLN A 212 0.38 -34.00 8.93
C GLN A 212 -0.33 -34.24 7.60
N MET A 213 -0.53 -33.21 6.76
CA MET A 213 -1.04 -33.38 5.40
C MET A 213 -0.05 -34.16 4.54
N LYS A 214 1.25 -33.94 4.69
CA LYS A 214 2.31 -34.66 3.99
C LYS A 214 2.39 -36.09 4.48
N GLU A 215 2.23 -36.41 5.76
CA GLU A 215 2.10 -37.81 6.21
C GLU A 215 0.78 -38.45 5.76
N LYS A 216 -0.32 -37.69 5.70
CA LYS A 216 -1.62 -38.19 5.22
C LYS A 216 -1.69 -38.34 3.69
N VAL A 217 -0.82 -37.64 2.96
CA VAL A 217 -0.68 -37.68 1.49
C VAL A 217 0.48 -38.58 1.03
N VAL A 218 1.58 -38.65 1.81
CA VAL A 218 2.79 -39.45 1.55
C VAL A 218 2.76 -40.79 2.29
N GLY A 219 1.85 -40.99 3.25
CA GLY A 219 1.60 -42.29 3.89
C GLY A 219 1.05 -43.37 2.94
N ASN A 220 0.87 -43.05 1.65
CA ASN A 220 0.77 -44.05 0.60
C ASN A 220 1.94 -43.88 -0.37
N ASP A 221 3.04 -44.58 -0.08
CA ASP A 221 4.14 -44.90 -1.01
C ASP A 221 3.69 -45.83 -2.16
N SER A 222 2.48 -45.60 -2.67
CA SER A 222 1.94 -46.30 -3.82
C SER A 222 1.87 -45.31 -4.97
N PHE A 223 2.53 -45.62 -6.08
CA PHE A 223 2.50 -44.93 -7.37
C PHE A 223 1.07 -44.63 -7.93
N PHE A 224 0.02 -45.06 -7.23
CA PHE A 224 -1.39 -44.91 -7.52
C PHE A 224 -2.08 -44.02 -6.48
N SER A 225 -1.85 -42.71 -6.54
CA SER A 225 -2.71 -41.75 -5.84
C SER A 225 -4.11 -41.74 -6.48
N GLY A 226 -5.16 -41.43 -5.70
CA GLY A 226 -6.53 -41.30 -6.23
C GLY A 226 -6.64 -40.28 -7.37
N LEU A 227 -5.79 -39.26 -7.36
CA LEU A 227 -5.67 -38.26 -8.43
C LEU A 227 -5.10 -38.88 -9.73
N THR A 228 -4.15 -39.80 -9.63
CA THR A 228 -3.62 -40.51 -10.81
C THR A 228 -4.68 -41.42 -11.41
N VAL A 229 -5.46 -42.11 -10.59
CA VAL A 229 -6.56 -42.98 -11.06
C VAL A 229 -7.65 -42.17 -11.75
N ILE A 230 -8.05 -41.03 -11.18
CA ILE A 230 -9.03 -40.11 -11.79
C ILE A 230 -8.49 -39.53 -13.10
N GLY A 231 -7.24 -39.07 -13.13
CA GLY A 231 -6.61 -38.53 -14.34
C GLY A 231 -6.50 -39.56 -15.46
N LEU A 232 -6.16 -40.81 -15.13
CA LEU A 232 -6.06 -41.91 -16.10
C LEU A 232 -7.44 -42.32 -16.63
N ALA A 233 -8.48 -42.33 -15.77
CA ALA A 233 -9.85 -42.60 -16.18
C ALA A 233 -10.39 -41.52 -17.15
N ILE A 234 -10.18 -40.24 -16.82
CA ILE A 234 -10.57 -39.13 -17.70
C ILE A 234 -9.77 -39.18 -19.01
N GLY A 235 -8.46 -39.43 -18.93
CA GLY A 235 -7.59 -39.58 -20.10
C GLY A 235 -8.03 -40.70 -21.03
N LEU A 236 -8.36 -41.88 -20.50
CA LEU A 236 -8.85 -43.03 -21.28
C LEU A 236 -10.21 -42.77 -21.93
N LEU A 237 -11.10 -42.03 -21.27
CA LEU A 237 -12.40 -41.65 -21.84
C LEU A 237 -12.27 -40.60 -22.95
N LEU A 238 -11.39 -39.62 -22.79
CA LEU A 238 -11.19 -38.54 -23.76
C LEU A 238 -10.28 -38.94 -24.93
N ALA A 239 -9.33 -39.85 -24.72
CA ALA A 239 -8.38 -40.30 -25.74
C ALA A 239 -9.02 -40.76 -27.06
N PRO A 240 -10.05 -41.64 -27.10
CA PRO A 240 -10.65 -42.06 -28.37
C PRO A 240 -11.38 -40.93 -29.09
N ILE A 241 -11.94 -39.97 -28.35
CA ILE A 241 -12.65 -38.81 -28.90
C ILE A 241 -11.63 -37.85 -29.52
N LEU A 242 -10.56 -37.53 -28.79
CA LEU A 242 -9.49 -36.65 -29.25
C LEU A 242 -8.69 -37.29 -30.39
N ALA A 243 -8.41 -38.59 -30.33
CA ALA A 243 -7.72 -39.33 -31.40
C ALA A 243 -8.54 -39.38 -32.70
N ARG A 244 -9.87 -39.45 -32.63
CA ARG A 244 -10.73 -39.32 -33.82
C ARG A 244 -10.75 -37.89 -34.35
N LYS A 245 -10.79 -36.90 -33.46
CA LYS A 245 -10.89 -35.48 -33.80
C LYS A 245 -9.61 -34.93 -34.42
N PHE A 246 -8.45 -35.37 -33.95
CA PHE A 246 -7.14 -34.92 -34.46
C PHE A 246 -6.50 -35.90 -35.46
N LYS A 247 -7.27 -36.90 -35.94
CA LYS A 247 -6.75 -37.87 -36.91
C LYS A 247 -6.45 -37.18 -38.24
N GLY A 248 -5.18 -37.19 -38.64
CA GLY A 248 -4.72 -36.60 -39.91
C GLY A 248 -4.36 -35.11 -39.81
N MET A 249 -4.44 -34.51 -38.63
CA MET A 249 -3.94 -33.16 -38.38
C MET A 249 -2.44 -33.21 -38.06
N SER A 250 -1.68 -32.27 -38.60
CA SER A 250 -0.30 -32.00 -38.21
C SER A 250 -0.24 -31.42 -36.79
N VAL A 251 0.90 -31.55 -36.13
CA VAL A 251 1.12 -31.01 -34.78
C VAL A 251 0.83 -29.50 -34.72
N GLY A 252 1.13 -28.76 -35.79
CA GLY A 252 0.84 -27.33 -35.88
C GLY A 252 -0.66 -27.02 -35.90
N GLU A 253 -1.46 -27.83 -36.58
CA GLU A 253 -2.92 -27.67 -36.66
C GLU A 253 -3.62 -28.04 -35.35
N VAL A 254 -3.06 -29.00 -34.59
CA VAL A 254 -3.56 -29.32 -33.24
C VAL A 254 -3.29 -28.16 -32.29
N VAL A 255 -2.10 -27.56 -32.35
CA VAL A 255 -1.75 -26.39 -31.53
C VAL A 255 -2.62 -25.19 -31.89
N SER A 256 -2.83 -24.91 -33.18
CA SER A 256 -3.70 -23.81 -33.61
C SER A 256 -5.14 -24.02 -33.14
N TYR A 257 -5.65 -25.25 -33.20
CA TYR A 257 -6.98 -25.58 -32.67
C TYR A 257 -7.13 -25.22 -31.19
N PHE A 258 -6.13 -25.51 -30.35
CA PHE A 258 -6.18 -25.13 -28.93
C PHE A 258 -6.05 -23.62 -28.71
N VAL A 259 -5.24 -22.94 -29.51
CA VAL A 259 -5.13 -21.46 -29.47
C VAL A 259 -6.46 -20.80 -29.87
N ASP A 260 -7.13 -21.30 -30.90
CA ASP A 260 -8.42 -20.76 -31.36
C ASP A 260 -9.56 -21.10 -30.40
N LEU A 261 -9.52 -22.27 -29.76
CA LEU A 261 -10.43 -22.61 -28.67
C LEU A 261 -10.27 -21.65 -27.49
N SER A 262 -9.02 -21.31 -27.15
CA SER A 262 -8.71 -20.36 -26.07
C SER A 262 -9.25 -18.96 -26.38
N LYS A 263 -9.05 -18.50 -27.62
CA LYS A 263 -9.62 -17.22 -28.10
C LYS A 263 -11.14 -17.21 -28.05
N SER A 264 -11.80 -18.29 -28.50
CA SER A 264 -13.26 -18.40 -28.44
C SER A 264 -13.80 -18.33 -27.01
N ILE A 265 -13.11 -18.95 -26.06
CA ILE A 265 -13.48 -18.87 -24.63
C ILE A 265 -13.33 -17.43 -24.13
N ILE A 266 -12.22 -16.77 -24.45
CA ILE A 266 -11.98 -15.36 -24.07
C ILE A 266 -13.07 -14.45 -24.67
N ASP A 267 -13.44 -14.64 -25.94
CA ASP A 267 -14.50 -13.86 -26.60
C ASP A 267 -15.88 -14.05 -25.94
N VAL A 268 -16.19 -15.28 -25.51
CA VAL A 268 -17.42 -15.55 -24.76
C VAL A 268 -17.40 -14.82 -23.42
N VAL A 269 -16.27 -14.85 -22.71
CA VAL A 269 -16.11 -14.13 -21.44
C VAL A 269 -16.26 -12.62 -21.63
N ILE A 270 -15.63 -12.03 -22.65
CA ILE A 270 -15.74 -10.60 -22.97
C ILE A 270 -17.18 -10.22 -23.31
N LYS A 271 -17.91 -11.06 -24.07
CA LYS A 271 -19.34 -10.82 -24.38
C LYS A 271 -20.20 -10.85 -23.13
N ILE A 272 -19.96 -11.79 -22.21
CA ILE A 272 -20.69 -11.87 -20.94
C ILE A 272 -20.42 -10.61 -20.09
N ILE A 273 -19.16 -10.19 -19.97
CA ILE A 273 -18.79 -8.97 -19.24
C ILE A 273 -19.43 -7.73 -19.87
N SER A 274 -19.37 -7.61 -21.20
CA SER A 274 -19.97 -6.48 -21.93
C SER A 274 -21.50 -6.42 -21.76
N TRP A 275 -22.15 -7.59 -21.75
CA TRP A 275 -23.58 -7.70 -21.48
C TRP A 275 -23.93 -7.29 -20.05
N LEU A 276 -23.14 -7.72 -19.05
CA LEU A 276 -23.31 -7.32 -17.65
C LEU A 276 -23.13 -5.80 -17.45
N ILE A 277 -22.14 -5.19 -18.08
CA ILE A 277 -21.94 -3.72 -18.06
C ILE A 277 -23.13 -2.99 -18.71
N GLY A 278 -23.69 -3.55 -19.79
CA GLY A 278 -24.87 -3.01 -20.46
C GLY A 278 -26.14 -3.04 -19.61
N LEU A 279 -26.26 -4.01 -18.70
CA LEU A 279 -27.37 -4.07 -17.73
C LEU A 279 -27.27 -2.98 -16.66
N ILE A 280 -26.05 -2.64 -16.23
CA ILE A 280 -25.81 -1.60 -15.21
C ILE A 280 -26.05 -0.19 -15.78
N LYS A 281 -25.73 0.06 -17.05
CA LYS A 281 -25.98 1.35 -17.73
C LYS A 281 -27.46 1.66 -18.05
N LYS A 282 -28.38 0.73 -17.77
CA LYS A 282 -29.82 0.86 -18.08
C LYS A 282 -30.69 1.19 -16.86
N GLN A 283 -30.07 1.49 -15.71
CA GLN A 283 -30.67 2.16 -14.55
C GLN A 283 -30.23 3.62 -14.51
#